data_AF-A0A1M3N975-F1
#
_entry.id   AF-A0A1M3N975-F1
#
_cell.length_a   1.000
_cell.length_b   1.000
_cell.length_c   1.000
_cell.angle_alpha   90.00
_cell.angle_beta   90.00
_cell.angle_gamma   90.00
#
_symmetry.space_group_name_H-M   'P 1'
#
loop_
_entity.id
_entity.type
_entity.pdbx_description
1 polymer ?
#
loop_
_entity_poly.entity_id
_entity_poly.type
_entity_poly.pdbx_seq_one_letter_code
_entity_poly.pdbx_strand_id
1 'polypeptide(L)'
;MNCRRAGLVLRGLARNELDVESEEIDELLALGLALEADPDDLAMATWLQGVVQAHAQTSIGDPNATAALASTLRETEERLKSDWFRIKSSKVEIAQKEADRVAMRRAIALLNDATTMVPIAKIVSEAQSLAPGARYCACERLGSERYALTHKGWRVRAQLEARLERFAEVPLRSFLRTFDKAEAKMLAFSKDIAALSANVWVRKNREHIVIGLAKVDGPREQTIDAYKSALQATKEADLAVVCVRNAAMSGGIREAQKRLEQAQAALARVGYPRTPIVMGAAKSILGFALEPGVLRFVEIHRRLEQAFGRGQEILFKFTSRLMPATGTPADIVGRVVTAASSLVYQSPAGERAHARDVRSAAVALASMVKTQDAIPPIVARFRQIEAELVRAGISVMHNVEADALECVRCPGTPQEVVATVSAILTQLAAGRQSERADVAIAVAFAKRFAY
;
A
#
# COMPACT_ATOMS: atom_id res chain seq x y z
N MET A 1 -19.13 -19.45 -6.11
CA MET A 1 -19.46 -18.95 -4.76
C MET A 1 -19.55 -17.42 -4.72
N ASN A 2 -20.29 -16.86 -3.74
CA ASN A 2 -20.27 -15.42 -3.44
C ASN A 2 -19.13 -15.07 -2.46
N CYS A 3 -18.83 -13.78 -2.30
CA CYS A 3 -17.74 -13.33 -1.43
C CYS A 3 -17.96 -13.66 0.05
N ARG A 4 -19.23 -13.74 0.51
CA ARG A 4 -19.54 -14.15 1.88
C ARG A 4 -19.04 -15.57 2.15
N ARG A 5 -19.41 -16.52 1.29
CA ARG A 5 -18.96 -17.91 1.39
C ARG A 5 -17.45 -18.03 1.20
N ALA A 6 -16.88 -17.34 0.22
CA ALA A 6 -15.44 -17.29 0.01
C ALA A 6 -14.66 -16.81 1.24
N GLY A 7 -15.13 -15.75 1.90
CA GLY A 7 -14.52 -15.21 3.12
C GLY A 7 -14.52 -16.23 4.26
N LEU A 8 -15.60 -17.01 4.43
CA LEU A 8 -15.67 -18.08 5.41
C LEU A 8 -14.69 -19.21 5.09
N VAL A 9 -14.64 -19.68 3.84
CA VAL A 9 -13.73 -20.75 3.44
C VAL A 9 -12.27 -20.35 3.59
N LEU A 10 -11.89 -19.15 3.12
CA LEU A 10 -10.51 -18.65 3.26
C LEU A 10 -10.14 -18.45 4.73
N ARG A 11 -11.09 -18.10 5.61
CA ARG A 11 -10.86 -18.06 7.06
C ARG A 11 -10.66 -19.46 7.64
N GLY A 12 -11.46 -20.44 7.21
CA GLY A 12 -11.28 -21.85 7.57
C GLY A 12 -9.89 -22.36 7.21
N LEU A 13 -9.43 -22.11 5.98
CA LEU A 13 -8.06 -22.42 5.55
C LEU A 13 -7.01 -21.75 6.44
N ALA A 14 -7.20 -20.48 6.82
CA ALA A 14 -6.25 -19.76 7.67
C ALA A 14 -6.18 -20.30 9.11
N ARG A 15 -7.25 -20.94 9.60
CA ARG A 15 -7.39 -21.47 10.96
C ARG A 15 -7.22 -22.98 11.06
N ASN A 16 -6.98 -23.66 9.93
CA ASN A 16 -7.01 -25.12 9.83
C ASN A 16 -8.37 -25.74 10.22
N GLU A 17 -9.45 -25.02 9.95
CA GLU A 17 -10.85 -25.40 10.22
C GLU A 17 -11.62 -25.43 8.90
N LEU A 18 -11.12 -26.20 7.93
CA LEU A 18 -11.66 -26.20 6.56
C LEU A 18 -12.94 -27.05 6.46
N ASP A 19 -14.06 -26.41 6.10
CA ASP A 19 -15.34 -27.06 5.80
C ASP A 19 -15.94 -26.50 4.49
N VAL A 20 -15.78 -27.26 3.41
CA VAL A 20 -16.11 -26.85 2.04
C VAL A 20 -16.65 -28.01 1.22
N GLU A 21 -17.32 -27.68 0.13
CA GLU A 21 -17.75 -28.63 -0.90
C GLU A 21 -16.77 -28.65 -2.09
N SER A 22 -16.77 -29.74 -2.88
CA SER A 22 -15.79 -29.96 -3.96
C SER A 22 -15.78 -28.80 -4.95
N GLU A 23 -16.96 -28.34 -5.38
CA GLU A 23 -17.08 -27.22 -6.33
C GLU A 23 -16.50 -25.91 -5.76
N GLU A 24 -16.51 -25.74 -4.44
CA GLU A 24 -15.98 -24.55 -3.79
C GLU A 24 -14.45 -24.56 -3.76
N ILE A 25 -13.84 -25.70 -3.40
CA ILE A 25 -12.38 -25.80 -3.39
C ILE A 25 -11.82 -25.73 -4.82
N ASP A 26 -12.49 -26.36 -5.79
CA ASP A 26 -12.12 -26.33 -7.20
C ASP A 26 -12.13 -24.89 -7.73
N GLU A 27 -13.12 -24.08 -7.32
CA GLU A 27 -13.14 -22.66 -7.66
C GLU A 27 -11.96 -21.90 -7.03
N LEU A 28 -11.59 -22.16 -5.77
CA LEU A 28 -10.44 -21.50 -5.13
C LEU A 28 -9.09 -21.89 -5.76
N LEU A 29 -8.93 -23.16 -6.13
CA LEU A 29 -7.76 -23.67 -6.85
C LEU A 29 -7.66 -23.02 -8.23
N ALA A 30 -8.75 -23.01 -9.00
CA ALA A 30 -8.80 -22.39 -10.33
C ALA A 30 -8.51 -20.88 -10.29
N LEU A 31 -8.81 -20.22 -9.18
CA LEU A 31 -8.56 -18.79 -8.96
C LEU A 31 -7.19 -18.49 -8.34
N GLY A 32 -6.38 -19.52 -8.06
CA GLY A 32 -5.05 -19.41 -7.47
C GLY A 32 -5.05 -18.89 -6.03
N LEU A 33 -6.16 -19.07 -5.30
CA LEU A 33 -6.31 -18.63 -3.90
C LEU A 33 -5.86 -19.71 -2.91
N ALA A 34 -5.91 -20.97 -3.34
CA ALA A 34 -5.46 -22.12 -2.58
C ALA A 34 -4.49 -22.98 -3.41
N LEU A 35 -3.73 -23.83 -2.73
CA LEU A 35 -2.94 -24.92 -3.30
C LEU A 35 -3.49 -26.23 -2.78
N GLU A 36 -3.36 -27.27 -3.59
CA GLU A 36 -3.65 -28.66 -3.24
C GLU A 36 -2.35 -29.46 -3.28
N ALA A 37 -2.17 -30.35 -2.32
CA ALA A 37 -1.07 -31.31 -2.31
C ALA A 37 -1.58 -32.67 -1.82
N ASP A 38 -1.02 -33.72 -2.42
CA ASP A 38 -1.14 -35.07 -1.88
C ASP A 38 -0.39 -35.17 -0.54
N PRO A 39 -0.97 -35.80 0.50
CA PRO A 39 -0.35 -35.92 1.81
C PRO A 39 0.97 -36.71 1.79
N ASP A 40 1.10 -37.73 0.95
CA ASP A 40 2.30 -38.56 0.84
C ASP A 40 3.41 -37.79 0.12
N ASP A 41 3.08 -37.07 -0.96
CA ASP A 41 4.04 -36.20 -1.65
C ASP A 41 4.50 -35.05 -0.74
N LEU A 42 3.59 -34.47 0.06
CA LEU A 42 3.93 -33.41 1.01
C LEU A 42 4.84 -33.94 2.14
N ALA A 43 4.56 -35.14 2.65
CA ALA A 43 5.40 -35.80 3.65
C ALA A 43 6.78 -36.11 3.07
N MET A 44 6.84 -36.58 1.82
CA MET A 44 8.09 -36.87 1.13
C MET A 44 8.91 -35.61 0.86
N ALA A 45 8.28 -34.54 0.40
CA ALA A 45 8.91 -33.23 0.21
C ALA A 45 9.50 -32.70 1.52
N THR A 46 8.74 -32.79 2.62
CA THR A 46 9.18 -32.33 3.95
C THR A 46 10.38 -33.13 4.45
N TRP A 47 10.31 -34.47 4.35
CA TRP A 47 11.41 -35.35 4.75
C TRP A 47 12.66 -35.11 3.89
N LEU A 48 12.51 -35.08 2.56
CA LEU A 48 13.62 -34.92 1.63
C LEU A 48 14.31 -33.58 1.81
N GLN A 49 13.54 -32.50 2.02
CA GLN A 49 14.07 -31.17 2.27
C GLN A 49 14.90 -31.14 3.56
N GLY A 50 14.45 -31.84 4.60
CA GLY A 50 15.19 -31.99 5.86
C GLY A 50 16.54 -32.68 5.67
N VAL A 51 16.59 -33.77 4.90
CA VAL A 51 17.84 -34.50 4.61
C VAL A 51 18.79 -33.67 3.76
N VAL A 52 18.29 -33.01 2.70
CA VAL A 52 19.10 -32.16 1.82
C VAL A 52 19.68 -30.97 2.59
N GLN A 53 18.88 -30.30 3.45
CA GLN A 53 19.38 -29.19 4.26
C GLN A 53 20.41 -29.65 5.31
N ALA A 54 20.16 -30.77 5.99
CA ALA A 54 21.04 -31.25 7.05
C ALA A 54 22.43 -31.67 6.54
N HIS A 55 22.51 -32.28 5.36
CA HIS A 55 23.75 -32.90 4.86
C HIS A 55 24.39 -32.19 3.66
N ALA A 56 23.63 -31.43 2.88
CA ALA A 56 24.13 -30.73 1.70
C ALA A 56 23.96 -29.20 1.78
N GLN A 57 23.33 -28.68 2.84
CA GLN A 57 23.12 -27.23 3.08
C GLN A 57 22.49 -26.50 1.88
N THR A 58 21.64 -27.20 1.14
CA THR A 58 20.94 -26.66 -0.04
C THR A 58 19.44 -27.02 -0.02
N SER A 59 18.75 -26.88 -1.14
CA SER A 59 17.32 -27.19 -1.32
C SER A 59 17.10 -28.27 -2.38
N ILE A 60 15.95 -28.93 -2.34
CA ILE A 60 15.55 -29.95 -3.33
C ILE A 60 15.62 -29.42 -4.78
N GLY A 61 15.35 -28.12 -4.99
CA GLY A 61 15.33 -27.49 -6.32
C GLY A 61 16.70 -27.07 -6.86
N ASP A 62 17.78 -27.24 -6.09
CA ASP A 62 19.13 -26.90 -6.55
C ASP A 62 19.67 -27.98 -7.51
N PRO A 63 20.11 -27.63 -8.74
CA PRO A 63 20.74 -28.57 -9.67
C PRO A 63 21.92 -29.34 -9.08
N ASN A 64 22.57 -28.80 -8.03
CA ASN A 64 23.71 -29.41 -7.38
C ASN A 64 23.37 -30.24 -6.13
N ALA A 65 22.09 -30.32 -5.73
CA ALA A 65 21.68 -31.01 -4.50
C ALA A 65 22.14 -32.47 -4.46
N THR A 66 21.96 -33.20 -5.57
CA THR A 66 22.39 -34.60 -5.69
C THR A 66 23.92 -34.73 -5.59
N ALA A 67 24.67 -33.85 -6.26
CA ALA A 67 26.14 -33.89 -6.25
C ALA A 67 26.70 -33.56 -4.85
N ALA A 68 26.12 -32.58 -4.18
CA ALA A 68 26.50 -32.20 -2.81
C ALA A 68 26.21 -33.33 -1.82
N LEU A 69 25.01 -33.94 -1.86
CA LEU A 69 24.69 -35.11 -1.05
C LEU A 69 25.62 -36.30 -1.32
N ALA A 70 25.96 -36.55 -2.58
CA ALA A 70 26.88 -37.62 -2.94
C ALA A 70 28.30 -37.38 -2.40
N SER A 71 28.76 -36.13 -2.32
CA SER A 71 30.03 -35.78 -1.70
C SER A 71 30.01 -36.05 -0.19
N THR A 72 29.01 -35.53 0.53
CA THR A 72 28.87 -35.74 1.98
C THR A 72 28.70 -37.23 2.34
N LEU A 73 27.99 -37.99 1.49
CA LEU A 73 27.84 -39.43 1.65
C LEU A 73 29.20 -40.14 1.59
N ARG A 74 30.07 -39.82 0.62
CA ARG A 74 31.41 -40.41 0.52
C ARG A 74 32.25 -40.12 1.75
N GLU A 75 32.27 -38.87 2.22
CA GLU A 75 32.99 -38.50 3.44
C GLU A 75 32.49 -39.27 4.67
N THR A 76 31.18 -39.45 4.78
CA THR A 76 30.56 -40.20 5.88
C THR A 76 30.92 -41.69 5.81
N GLU A 77 30.93 -42.27 4.61
CA GLU A 77 31.35 -43.67 4.38
C GLU A 77 32.83 -43.90 4.71
N GLU A 78 33.71 -42.95 4.37
CA GLU A 78 35.13 -43.00 4.74
C GLU A 78 35.35 -42.91 6.25
N ARG A 79 34.62 -42.01 6.93
CA ARG A 79 34.66 -41.89 8.39
C ARG A 79 34.15 -43.16 9.08
N LEU A 80 33.04 -43.73 8.61
CA LEU A 80 32.51 -44.99 9.13
C LEU A 80 33.51 -46.14 8.98
N LYS A 81 34.18 -46.26 7.83
CA LYS A 81 35.25 -47.25 7.65
C LYS A 81 36.38 -47.05 8.67
N SER A 82 36.87 -45.83 8.84
CA SER A 82 37.93 -45.50 9.81
C SER A 82 37.52 -45.82 11.25
N ASP A 83 36.30 -45.47 11.64
CA ASP A 83 35.76 -45.68 12.99
C ASP A 83 35.61 -47.17 13.32
N TRP A 84 35.21 -47.99 12.34
CA TRP A 84 35.15 -49.45 12.47
C TRP A 84 36.52 -50.09 12.69
N PHE A 85 37.58 -49.58 12.04
CA PHE A 85 38.93 -50.10 12.22
C PHE A 85 39.61 -49.64 13.51
N ARG A 86 39.15 -48.54 14.12
CA ARG A 86 39.88 -47.87 15.22
C ARG A 86 39.12 -47.83 16.56
N ILE A 87 37.84 -48.23 16.63
CA ILE A 87 36.99 -48.23 17.84
C ILE A 87 37.14 -46.90 18.64
N LYS A 88 37.18 -45.77 17.94
CA LYS A 88 37.37 -44.44 18.57
C LYS A 88 36.06 -43.71 18.86
N SER A 89 34.96 -44.13 18.26
CA SER A 89 33.67 -43.45 18.31
C SER A 89 32.68 -44.25 19.16
N SER A 90 31.78 -43.56 19.87
CA SER A 90 30.77 -44.23 20.69
C SER A 90 29.78 -45.02 19.81
N LYS A 91 29.17 -46.09 20.37
CA LYS A 91 28.15 -46.87 19.66
C LYS A 91 26.98 -46.01 19.15
N VAL A 92 26.60 -44.99 19.92
CA VAL A 92 25.52 -44.05 19.59
C VAL A 92 25.89 -43.22 18.35
N GLU A 93 27.12 -42.72 18.30
CA GLU A 93 27.61 -41.91 17.19
C GLU A 93 27.74 -42.73 15.90
N ILE A 94 28.20 -43.98 15.99
CA ILE A 94 28.26 -44.90 14.84
C ILE A 94 26.84 -45.20 14.33
N ALA A 95 25.88 -45.44 15.22
CA ALA A 95 24.49 -45.69 14.84
C ALA A 95 23.86 -44.46 14.14
N GLN A 96 24.14 -43.25 14.62
CA GLN A 96 23.65 -42.03 13.98
C GLN A 96 24.27 -41.84 12.58
N LYS A 97 25.59 -41.97 12.44
CA LYS A 97 26.28 -41.86 11.14
C LYS A 97 25.77 -42.90 10.14
N GLU A 98 25.43 -44.10 10.61
CA GLU A 98 24.84 -45.14 9.78
C GLU A 98 23.41 -44.80 9.34
N ALA A 99 22.59 -44.24 10.24
CA ALA A 99 21.26 -43.73 9.90
C ALA A 99 21.34 -42.59 8.86
N ASP A 100 22.26 -41.65 9.04
CA ASP A 100 22.51 -40.55 8.11
C ASP A 100 22.96 -41.07 6.73
N ARG A 101 23.83 -42.09 6.70
CA ARG A 101 24.23 -42.78 5.46
C ARG A 101 23.04 -43.35 4.71
N VAL A 102 22.15 -44.06 5.41
CA VAL A 102 20.94 -44.65 4.82
C VAL A 102 20.00 -43.55 4.32
N ALA A 103 19.80 -42.48 5.09
CA ALA A 103 18.97 -41.35 4.70
C ALA A 103 19.50 -40.63 3.45
N MET A 104 20.80 -40.35 3.38
CA MET A 104 21.44 -39.72 2.22
C MET A 104 21.34 -40.60 0.97
N ARG A 105 21.56 -41.92 1.09
CA ARG A 105 21.39 -42.86 -0.05
C ARG A 105 19.97 -42.86 -0.57
N ARG A 106 18.97 -42.91 0.32
CA ARG A 106 17.55 -42.84 -0.04
C ARG A 106 17.23 -41.50 -0.70
N ALA A 107 17.73 -40.39 -0.16
CA ALA A 107 17.51 -39.06 -0.74
C ALA A 107 18.10 -38.92 -2.15
N ILE A 108 19.32 -39.41 -2.38
CA ILE A 108 19.94 -39.42 -3.71
C ILE A 108 19.13 -40.26 -4.71
N ALA A 109 18.67 -41.44 -4.29
CA ALA A 109 17.85 -42.30 -5.13
C ALA A 109 16.54 -41.60 -5.55
N LEU A 110 15.87 -40.94 -4.59
CA LEU A 110 14.66 -40.18 -4.85
C LEU A 110 14.93 -38.98 -5.77
N LEU A 111 15.96 -38.16 -5.51
CA LEU A 111 16.32 -37.01 -6.35
C LEU A 111 16.63 -37.38 -7.81
N ASN A 112 17.14 -38.60 -8.05
CA ASN A 112 17.41 -39.11 -9.39
C ASN A 112 16.20 -39.77 -10.06
N ASP A 113 15.13 -40.06 -9.31
CA ASP A 113 13.90 -40.63 -9.85
C ASP A 113 12.97 -39.53 -10.35
N ALA A 114 12.95 -39.33 -11.67
CA ALA A 114 12.12 -38.33 -12.31
C ALA A 114 10.61 -38.53 -12.04
N THR A 115 10.15 -39.78 -11.90
CA THR A 115 8.71 -40.06 -11.72
C THR A 115 8.23 -39.58 -10.36
N THR A 116 9.04 -39.82 -9.32
CA THR A 116 8.76 -39.36 -7.96
C THR A 116 9.04 -37.86 -7.78
N MET A 117 10.05 -37.33 -8.47
CA MET A 117 10.47 -35.94 -8.27
C MET A 117 9.60 -34.90 -8.96
N VAL A 118 8.89 -35.23 -10.03
CA VAL A 118 7.99 -34.27 -10.72
C VAL A 118 6.92 -33.69 -9.77
N PRO A 119 6.11 -34.49 -9.05
CA PRO A 119 5.11 -33.95 -8.13
C PRO A 119 5.74 -33.23 -6.93
N ILE A 120 6.84 -33.76 -6.37
CA ILE A 120 7.56 -33.14 -5.24
C ILE A 120 8.14 -31.78 -5.63
N ALA A 121 8.78 -31.69 -6.80
CA ALA A 121 9.34 -30.45 -7.31
C ALA A 121 8.25 -29.41 -7.58
N LYS A 122 7.07 -29.85 -8.06
CA LYS A 122 5.91 -28.96 -8.20
C LYS A 122 5.48 -28.40 -6.85
N ILE A 123 5.29 -29.24 -5.82
CA ILE A 123 4.90 -28.79 -4.47
C ILE A 123 5.94 -27.83 -3.89
N VAL A 124 7.23 -28.15 -3.99
CA VAL A 124 8.31 -27.30 -3.48
C VAL A 124 8.35 -25.96 -4.21
N SER A 125 8.23 -25.98 -5.54
CA SER A 125 8.21 -24.76 -6.37
C SER A 125 6.99 -23.89 -6.08
N GLU A 126 5.80 -24.47 -6.01
CA GLU A 126 4.55 -23.76 -5.70
C GLU A 126 4.53 -23.25 -4.27
N ALA A 127 5.00 -24.04 -3.29
CA ALA A 127 5.14 -23.59 -1.91
C ALA A 127 6.16 -22.45 -1.80
N GLN A 128 7.29 -22.48 -2.51
CA GLN A 128 8.27 -21.39 -2.47
C GLN A 128 7.77 -20.12 -3.15
N SER A 129 7.09 -20.24 -4.29
CA SER A 129 6.70 -19.07 -5.11
C SER A 129 5.35 -18.47 -4.72
N LEU A 130 4.38 -19.31 -4.33
CA LEU A 130 3.00 -18.90 -4.11
C LEU A 130 2.61 -18.89 -2.62
N ALA A 131 3.24 -19.73 -1.78
CA ALA A 131 2.84 -19.89 -0.38
C ALA A 131 4.00 -20.25 0.60
N PRO A 132 5.07 -19.43 0.72
CA PRO A 132 6.17 -19.73 1.64
C PRO A 132 5.68 -19.91 3.07
N GLY A 133 6.02 -21.06 3.67
CA GLY A 133 5.53 -21.42 5.00
C GLY A 133 4.06 -21.83 5.06
N ALA A 134 3.50 -22.30 3.94
CA ALA A 134 2.15 -22.83 3.83
C ALA A 134 1.80 -23.78 4.98
N ARG A 135 0.65 -23.53 5.61
CA ARG A 135 0.04 -24.44 6.57
C ARG A 135 -1.04 -25.22 5.85
N TYR A 136 -0.76 -26.49 5.61
CA TYR A 136 -1.67 -27.40 4.93
C TYR A 136 -2.71 -27.95 5.92
N CYS A 137 -3.98 -27.88 5.58
CA CYS A 137 -5.09 -28.44 6.34
C CYS A 137 -5.87 -29.47 5.51
N ALA A 138 -6.41 -30.49 6.16
CA ALA A 138 -7.33 -31.43 5.51
C ALA A 138 -8.75 -30.88 5.51
N CYS A 139 -9.59 -31.41 4.63
CA CYS A 139 -11.05 -31.26 4.69
C CYS A 139 -11.69 -32.64 4.76
N GLU A 140 -12.34 -32.98 5.87
CA GLU A 140 -12.96 -34.29 6.07
C GLU A 140 -13.99 -34.65 5.00
N ARG A 141 -14.58 -33.64 4.35
CA ARG A 141 -15.60 -33.80 3.29
C ARG A 141 -15.05 -34.04 1.89
N LEU A 142 -13.77 -33.75 1.63
CA LEU A 142 -13.21 -33.73 0.26
C LEU A 142 -12.30 -34.91 -0.07
N GLY A 143 -11.71 -35.56 0.92
CA GLY A 143 -10.80 -36.67 0.70
C GLY A 143 -9.53 -36.58 1.55
N SER A 144 -8.44 -37.18 1.05
CA SER A 144 -7.13 -37.23 1.72
C SER A 144 -6.23 -36.03 1.43
N GLU A 145 -6.61 -35.22 0.44
CA GLU A 145 -5.88 -34.07 -0.06
C GLU A 145 -5.71 -33.00 1.02
N ARG A 146 -4.62 -32.23 0.88
CA ARG A 146 -4.26 -31.18 1.81
C ARG A 146 -4.25 -29.83 1.10
N TYR A 147 -4.85 -28.83 1.74
CA TYR A 147 -5.05 -27.51 1.16
C TYR A 147 -4.33 -26.42 1.95
N ALA A 148 -3.79 -25.42 1.26
CA ALA A 148 -3.17 -24.26 1.90
C ALA A 148 -3.51 -22.95 1.18
N LEU A 149 -3.50 -21.82 1.90
CA LEU A 149 -3.65 -20.50 1.29
C LEU A 149 -2.39 -20.07 0.54
N THR A 150 -2.57 -19.53 -0.67
CA THR A 150 -1.53 -18.76 -1.35
C THR A 150 -1.39 -17.36 -0.74
N HIS A 151 -0.32 -16.64 -1.06
CA HIS A 151 -0.17 -15.21 -0.76
C HIS A 151 -1.35 -14.39 -1.31
N LYS A 152 -1.84 -14.73 -2.51
CA LYS A 152 -3.04 -14.12 -3.09
C LYS A 152 -4.26 -14.44 -2.24
N GLY A 153 -4.44 -15.70 -1.83
CA GLY A 153 -5.49 -16.15 -0.93
C GLY A 153 -5.51 -15.37 0.40
N TRP A 154 -4.36 -15.20 1.05
CA TRP A 154 -4.23 -14.39 2.27
C TRP A 154 -4.68 -12.94 2.09
N ARG A 155 -4.30 -12.31 0.98
CA ARG A 155 -4.64 -10.91 0.70
C ARG A 155 -6.11 -10.74 0.34
N VAL A 156 -6.67 -11.66 -0.44
CA VAL A 156 -8.11 -11.70 -0.76
C VAL A 156 -8.93 -11.92 0.52
N ARG A 157 -8.52 -12.85 1.39
CA ARG A 157 -9.14 -13.08 2.70
C ARG A 157 -9.22 -11.79 3.51
N ALA A 158 -8.10 -11.10 3.67
CA ALA A 158 -8.04 -9.85 4.42
C ALA A 158 -8.95 -8.75 3.82
N GLN A 159 -9.00 -8.63 2.50
CA GLN A 159 -9.88 -7.66 1.83
C GLN A 159 -11.36 -8.01 1.99
N LEU A 160 -11.73 -9.29 1.91
CA LEU A 160 -13.09 -9.74 2.13
C LEU A 160 -13.51 -9.54 3.58
N GLU A 161 -12.65 -9.81 4.56
CA GLU A 161 -12.95 -9.56 5.98
C GLU A 161 -13.22 -8.08 6.27
N ALA A 162 -12.41 -7.19 5.69
CA ALA A 162 -12.58 -5.76 5.91
C ALA A 162 -13.87 -5.21 5.30
N ARG A 163 -14.34 -5.79 4.18
CA ARG A 163 -15.38 -5.19 3.32
C ARG A 163 -16.57 -6.13 3.07
N LEU A 164 -16.77 -7.08 3.97
CA LEU A 164 -17.74 -8.16 3.77
C LEU A 164 -19.14 -7.61 3.58
N GLU A 165 -19.53 -6.59 4.33
CA GLU A 165 -20.86 -5.96 4.23
C GLU A 165 -21.14 -5.41 2.82
N ARG A 166 -20.11 -4.87 2.15
CA ARG A 166 -20.23 -4.28 0.81
C ARG A 166 -20.23 -5.33 -0.29
N PHE A 167 -19.44 -6.40 -0.14
CA PHE A 167 -19.21 -7.38 -1.20
C PHE A 167 -19.85 -8.73 -0.96
N ALA A 168 -20.51 -8.98 0.17
CA ALA A 168 -21.02 -10.29 0.60
C ALA A 168 -21.72 -11.07 -0.53
N GLU A 169 -22.66 -10.42 -1.22
CA GLU A 169 -23.49 -11.03 -2.26
C GLU A 169 -22.87 -10.96 -3.67
N VAL A 170 -21.70 -10.35 -3.82
CA VAL A 170 -21.01 -10.25 -5.11
C VAL A 170 -20.35 -11.60 -5.43
N PRO A 171 -20.43 -12.11 -6.68
CA PRO A 171 -19.70 -13.30 -7.10
C PRO A 171 -18.19 -13.14 -6.90
N LEU A 172 -17.52 -14.16 -6.35
CA LEU A 172 -16.08 -14.12 -6.06
C LEU A 172 -15.26 -13.75 -7.31
N ARG A 173 -15.57 -14.35 -8.47
CA ARG A 173 -14.89 -14.04 -9.75
C ARG A 173 -14.98 -12.56 -10.14
N SER A 174 -16.13 -11.91 -9.94
CA SER A 174 -16.33 -10.49 -10.25
C SER A 174 -15.54 -9.59 -9.31
N PHE A 175 -15.50 -9.96 -8.02
CA PHE A 175 -14.65 -9.29 -7.04
C PHE A 175 -13.16 -9.43 -7.42
N LEU A 176 -12.70 -10.64 -7.75
CA LEU A 176 -11.31 -10.91 -8.13
C LEU A 176 -10.89 -10.16 -9.40
N ARG A 177 -11.76 -10.05 -10.41
CA ARG A 177 -11.44 -9.24 -11.59
C ARG A 177 -11.16 -7.78 -11.23
N THR A 178 -11.88 -7.25 -10.25
CA THR A 178 -11.67 -5.88 -9.75
C THR A 178 -10.42 -5.79 -8.89
N PHE A 179 -10.21 -6.78 -8.02
CA PHE A 179 -9.02 -6.91 -7.18
C PHE A 179 -7.74 -7.00 -8.02
N ASP A 180 -7.66 -7.94 -8.95
CA ASP A 180 -6.51 -8.17 -9.83
C ASP A 180 -6.22 -6.94 -10.71
N LYS A 181 -7.27 -6.25 -11.20
CA LYS A 181 -7.11 -4.99 -11.93
C LYS A 181 -6.53 -3.89 -11.04
N ALA A 182 -6.96 -3.80 -9.79
CA ALA A 182 -6.40 -2.86 -8.85
C ALA A 182 -4.94 -3.24 -8.52
N GLU A 183 -4.62 -4.51 -8.31
CA GLU A 183 -3.25 -4.97 -8.09
C GLU A 183 -2.31 -4.62 -9.24
N ALA A 184 -2.70 -4.92 -10.48
CA ALA A 184 -1.90 -4.63 -11.66
C ALA A 184 -1.63 -3.12 -11.81
N LYS A 185 -2.66 -2.29 -11.54
CA LYS A 185 -2.52 -0.83 -11.54
C LYS A 185 -1.61 -0.34 -10.42
N MET A 186 -1.69 -0.95 -9.24
CA MET A 186 -0.85 -0.59 -8.11
C MET A 186 0.60 -0.93 -8.39
N LEU A 187 0.87 -2.10 -8.98
CA LEU A 187 2.22 -2.49 -9.38
C LEU A 187 2.78 -1.53 -10.42
N ALA A 188 2.00 -1.16 -11.43
CA ALA A 188 2.39 -0.17 -12.43
C ALA A 188 2.68 1.19 -11.79
N PHE A 189 1.76 1.67 -10.94
CA PHE A 189 1.90 2.95 -10.24
C PHE A 189 3.09 2.97 -9.28
N SER A 190 3.33 1.89 -8.54
CA SER A 190 4.48 1.74 -7.65
C SER A 190 5.80 1.79 -8.42
N LYS A 191 5.88 1.12 -9.58
CA LYS A 191 7.03 1.21 -10.48
C LYS A 191 7.24 2.64 -11.01
N ASP A 192 6.15 3.36 -11.34
CA ASP A 192 6.23 4.77 -11.75
C ASP A 192 6.80 5.64 -10.62
N ILE A 193 6.31 5.47 -9.40
CA ILE A 193 6.77 6.21 -8.22
C ILE A 193 8.23 5.91 -7.92
N ALA A 194 8.64 4.63 -7.91
CA ALA A 194 10.03 4.24 -7.69
C ALA A 194 10.95 4.87 -8.75
N ALA A 195 10.58 4.82 -10.02
CA ALA A 195 11.33 5.43 -11.11
C ALA A 195 11.41 6.96 -10.99
N LEU A 196 10.29 7.63 -10.68
CA LEU A 196 10.24 9.08 -10.47
C LEU A 196 11.08 9.50 -9.26
N SER A 197 11.00 8.74 -8.16
CA SER A 197 11.78 9.01 -6.96
C SER A 197 13.27 9.03 -7.29
N ALA A 198 13.80 8.05 -8.01
CA ALA A 198 15.21 7.98 -8.37
C ALA A 198 15.72 9.21 -9.15
N ASN A 199 14.85 9.89 -9.89
CA ASN A 199 15.22 10.94 -10.84
C ASN A 199 14.86 12.37 -10.41
N VAL A 200 14.04 12.53 -9.37
CA VAL A 200 13.63 13.85 -8.86
C VAL A 200 14.37 14.15 -7.55
N TRP A 201 15.28 15.13 -7.60
CA TRP A 201 15.96 15.66 -6.42
C TRP A 201 15.48 17.09 -6.13
N VAL A 202 14.86 17.27 -4.96
CA VAL A 202 14.43 18.59 -4.47
C VAL A 202 14.65 18.70 -2.95
N ARG A 203 14.96 19.90 -2.49
CA ARG A 203 15.22 20.18 -1.06
C ARG A 203 13.95 20.29 -0.21
N LYS A 204 12.78 20.57 -0.81
CA LYS A 204 11.52 20.80 -0.08
C LYS A 204 10.41 19.92 -0.67
N ASN A 205 9.93 18.96 0.12
CA ASN A 205 8.77 18.11 -0.12
C ASN A 205 8.79 17.27 -1.43
N ARG A 206 9.84 16.47 -1.63
CA ARG A 206 10.00 15.52 -2.76
C ARG A 206 8.78 14.64 -3.01
N GLU A 207 8.12 14.21 -1.94
CA GLU A 207 7.02 13.26 -1.95
C GLU A 207 5.80 13.79 -2.71
N HIS A 208 5.35 15.02 -2.39
CA HIS A 208 4.22 15.66 -3.07
C HIS A 208 4.49 15.90 -4.54
N ILE A 209 5.75 16.14 -4.90
CA ILE A 209 6.18 16.33 -6.29
C ILE A 209 6.09 15.02 -7.05
N VAL A 210 6.65 13.93 -6.50
CA VAL A 210 6.60 12.60 -7.12
C VAL A 210 5.15 12.16 -7.34
N ILE A 211 4.29 12.31 -6.32
CA ILE A 211 2.85 12.02 -6.44
C ILE A 211 2.17 12.92 -7.46
N GLY A 212 2.52 14.21 -7.49
CA GLY A 212 1.98 15.18 -8.44
C GLY A 212 2.30 14.84 -9.88
N LEU A 213 3.54 14.46 -10.17
CA LEU A 213 4.01 14.07 -11.50
C LEU A 213 3.42 12.73 -11.95
N ALA A 214 3.32 11.75 -11.05
CA ALA A 214 2.68 10.47 -11.36
C ALA A 214 1.18 10.62 -11.74
N LYS A 215 0.53 11.72 -11.33
CA LYS A 215 -0.87 12.03 -11.65
C LYS A 215 -1.07 12.72 -13.00
N VAL A 216 -0.01 13.03 -13.74
CA VAL A 216 -0.10 13.69 -15.06
C VAL A 216 -0.54 12.70 -16.15
N ASP A 217 -0.56 11.38 -15.85
CA ASP A 217 -0.99 10.29 -16.74
C ASP A 217 -0.25 10.27 -18.11
N GLY A 218 0.91 10.92 -18.22
CA GLY A 218 1.77 10.94 -19.41
C GLY A 218 3.01 10.02 -19.29
N PRO A 219 3.76 9.80 -20.38
CA PRO A 219 5.01 9.04 -20.33
C PRO A 219 5.98 9.62 -19.30
N ARG A 220 6.63 8.74 -18.51
CA ARG A 220 7.46 9.14 -17.36
C ARG A 220 8.59 10.08 -17.76
N GLU A 221 9.34 9.73 -18.81
CA GLU A 221 10.48 10.50 -19.30
C GLU A 221 10.05 11.92 -19.72
N GLN A 222 8.98 12.02 -20.50
CA GLN A 222 8.40 13.30 -20.91
C GLN A 222 7.95 14.13 -19.71
N THR A 223 7.36 13.50 -18.69
CA THR A 223 6.91 14.18 -17.47
C THR A 223 8.09 14.69 -16.64
N ILE A 224 9.18 13.92 -16.55
CA ILE A 224 10.43 14.32 -15.88
C ILE A 224 11.09 15.49 -16.62
N ASP A 225 11.17 15.43 -17.94
CA ASP A 225 11.81 16.48 -18.75
C ASP A 225 10.99 17.77 -18.74
N ALA A 226 9.67 17.65 -18.81
CA ALA A 226 8.75 18.78 -18.61
C ALA A 226 8.92 19.40 -17.22
N TYR A 227 9.06 18.57 -16.18
CA TYR A 227 9.30 19.02 -14.82
C TYR A 227 10.64 19.76 -14.68
N LYS A 228 11.73 19.21 -15.23
CA LYS A 228 13.05 19.87 -15.23
C LYS A 228 13.01 21.21 -15.96
N SER A 229 12.34 21.26 -17.12
CA SER A 229 12.16 22.50 -17.89
C SER A 229 11.37 23.55 -17.10
N ALA A 230 10.27 23.15 -16.47
CA ALA A 230 9.46 24.04 -15.65
C ALA A 230 10.20 24.48 -14.37
N LEU A 231 11.01 23.61 -13.77
CA LEU A 231 11.82 23.91 -12.60
C LEU A 231 12.91 24.95 -12.92
N GLN A 232 13.56 24.84 -14.07
CA GLN A 232 14.54 25.84 -14.51
C GLN A 232 13.90 27.21 -14.74
N ALA A 233 12.71 27.25 -15.33
CA ALA A 233 11.99 28.48 -15.62
C ALA A 233 11.48 29.17 -14.34
N THR A 234 10.86 28.41 -13.43
CA THR A 234 10.20 28.96 -12.23
C THR A 234 11.12 29.06 -11.02
N LYS A 235 12.24 28.30 -11.01
CA LYS A 235 13.16 28.10 -9.88
C LYS A 235 12.50 27.59 -8.60
N GLU A 236 11.25 27.12 -8.69
CA GLU A 236 10.42 26.72 -7.55
C GLU A 236 9.75 25.37 -7.84
N ALA A 237 10.03 24.38 -7.01
CA ALA A 237 9.65 23.00 -7.27
C ALA A 237 8.12 22.77 -7.28
N ASP A 238 7.40 23.42 -6.36
CA ASP A 238 5.94 23.33 -6.30
C ASP A 238 5.27 23.96 -7.54
N LEU A 239 5.86 25.04 -8.09
CA LEU A 239 5.37 25.71 -9.28
C LEU A 239 5.60 24.88 -10.54
N ALA A 240 6.76 24.24 -10.63
CA ALA A 240 7.09 23.35 -11.74
C ALA A 240 6.07 22.21 -11.89
N VAL A 241 5.65 21.59 -10.79
CA VAL A 241 4.61 20.53 -10.82
C VAL A 241 3.27 21.07 -11.34
N VAL A 242 2.89 22.27 -10.95
CA VAL A 242 1.65 22.92 -11.44
C VAL A 242 1.76 23.21 -12.93
N CYS A 243 2.90 23.73 -13.40
CA CYS A 243 3.16 23.94 -14.83
C CYS A 243 3.00 22.65 -15.63
N VAL A 244 3.62 21.55 -15.19
CA VAL A 244 3.54 20.26 -15.89
C VAL A 244 2.11 19.74 -15.92
N ARG A 245 1.41 19.78 -14.79
CA ARG A 245 0.00 19.34 -14.72
C ARG A 245 -0.91 20.18 -15.63
N ASN A 246 -0.74 21.49 -15.64
CA ASN A 246 -1.54 22.38 -16.48
C ASN A 246 -1.15 22.29 -17.95
N ALA A 247 0.13 22.06 -18.27
CA ALA A 247 0.60 21.85 -19.64
C ALA A 247 -0.15 20.69 -20.31
N ALA A 248 -0.38 19.59 -19.57
CA ALA A 248 -1.18 18.46 -20.04
C ALA A 248 -2.64 18.83 -20.35
N MET A 249 -3.17 19.91 -19.77
CA MET A 249 -4.56 20.34 -19.93
C MET A 249 -4.74 21.60 -20.79
N SER A 250 -3.68 22.33 -21.14
CA SER A 250 -3.80 23.72 -21.64
C SER A 250 -2.78 24.08 -22.72
N GLY A 251 -2.31 23.11 -23.51
CA GLY A 251 -1.51 23.38 -24.71
C GLY A 251 -0.01 23.58 -24.48
N GLY A 252 0.53 23.08 -23.37
CA GLY A 252 1.97 23.02 -23.11
C GLY A 252 2.51 23.94 -22.01
N ILE A 253 3.80 23.83 -21.74
CA ILE A 253 4.46 24.44 -20.57
C ILE A 253 4.48 25.98 -20.64
N ARG A 254 4.72 26.55 -21.82
CA ARG A 254 4.81 28.00 -22.01
C ARG A 254 3.48 28.72 -21.71
N GLU A 255 2.37 28.14 -22.12
CA GLU A 255 1.04 28.71 -21.86
C GLU A 255 0.66 28.57 -20.38
N ALA A 256 1.01 27.45 -19.74
CA ALA A 256 0.85 27.28 -18.29
C ALA A 256 1.67 28.32 -17.50
N GLN A 257 2.90 28.62 -17.93
CA GLN A 257 3.74 29.64 -17.32
C GLN A 257 3.15 31.05 -17.48
N LYS A 258 2.74 31.43 -18.69
CA LYS A 258 2.11 32.73 -18.96
C LYS A 258 0.90 32.98 -18.06
N ARG A 259 0.07 31.95 -17.89
CA ARG A 259 -1.09 32.01 -16.97
C ARG A 259 -0.68 32.25 -15.52
N LEU A 260 0.41 31.62 -15.05
CA LEU A 260 0.94 31.86 -13.70
C LEU A 260 1.40 33.31 -13.51
N GLU A 261 2.13 33.86 -14.49
CA GLU A 261 2.61 35.25 -14.46
C GLU A 261 1.44 36.24 -14.41
N GLN A 262 0.40 36.00 -15.19
CA GLN A 262 -0.83 36.79 -15.15
C GLN A 262 -1.51 36.76 -13.76
N ALA A 263 -1.54 35.59 -13.11
CA ALA A 263 -2.07 35.44 -11.76
C ALA A 263 -1.24 36.19 -10.71
N GLN A 264 0.10 36.17 -10.83
CA GLN A 264 0.99 36.94 -9.97
C GLN A 264 0.73 38.44 -10.11
N ALA A 265 0.67 38.95 -11.34
CA ALA A 265 0.41 40.35 -11.60
C ALA A 265 -0.97 40.79 -11.05
N ALA A 266 -1.98 39.94 -11.16
CA ALA A 266 -3.31 40.24 -10.62
C ALA A 266 -3.32 40.29 -9.07
N LEU A 267 -2.66 39.34 -8.40
CA LEU A 267 -2.50 39.36 -6.94
C LEU A 267 -1.70 40.57 -6.45
N ALA A 268 -0.68 40.99 -7.21
CA ALA A 268 0.10 42.18 -6.89
C ALA A 268 -0.75 43.45 -6.91
N ARG A 269 -1.63 43.60 -7.93
CA ARG A 269 -2.55 44.75 -8.04
C ARG A 269 -3.51 44.86 -6.86
N VAL A 270 -3.91 43.75 -6.24
CA VAL A 270 -4.85 43.74 -5.10
C VAL A 270 -4.14 43.70 -3.73
N GLY A 271 -2.87 44.11 -3.67
CA GLY A 271 -2.15 44.32 -2.41
C GLY A 271 -1.30 43.13 -1.92
N TYR A 272 -1.07 42.12 -2.77
CA TYR A 272 -0.20 40.98 -2.43
C TYR A 272 1.03 40.85 -3.37
N PRO A 273 1.89 41.90 -3.46
CA PRO A 273 2.94 42.04 -4.50
C PRO A 273 4.13 41.09 -4.35
N ARG A 274 4.33 40.49 -3.17
CA ARG A 274 5.42 39.54 -2.89
C ARG A 274 4.91 38.15 -2.59
N THR A 275 3.70 37.83 -3.06
CA THR A 275 3.12 36.50 -2.87
C THR A 275 4.01 35.47 -3.55
N PRO A 276 4.71 34.62 -2.80
CA PRO A 276 5.27 33.42 -3.39
C PRO A 276 4.05 32.61 -3.79
N ILE A 277 3.89 32.29 -5.08
CA ILE A 277 2.96 31.23 -5.48
C ILE A 277 3.59 29.88 -5.09
N VAL A 278 3.97 29.77 -3.83
CA VAL A 278 4.56 28.58 -3.24
C VAL A 278 3.46 28.08 -2.34
N MET A 279 2.89 26.94 -2.72
CA MET A 279 1.74 26.25 -2.12
C MET A 279 0.35 26.69 -2.60
N GLY A 280 -0.11 26.07 -3.69
CA GLY A 280 -1.55 25.86 -3.98
C GLY A 280 -2.35 27.06 -4.50
N ALA A 281 -1.92 28.29 -4.26
CA ALA A 281 -2.65 29.50 -4.66
C ALA A 281 -2.90 29.58 -6.16
N ALA A 282 -1.85 29.42 -6.99
CA ALA A 282 -2.03 29.41 -8.45
C ALA A 282 -2.85 28.24 -8.93
N LYS A 283 -2.62 27.03 -8.40
CA LYS A 283 -3.43 25.86 -8.77
C LYS A 283 -4.92 26.17 -8.59
N SER A 284 -5.27 26.87 -7.52
CA SER A 284 -6.64 27.21 -7.20
C SER A 284 -7.17 28.45 -7.92
N ILE A 285 -6.34 29.47 -8.18
CA ILE A 285 -6.73 30.70 -8.90
C ILE A 285 -6.88 30.43 -10.39
N LEU A 286 -5.99 29.63 -10.98
CA LEU A 286 -6.01 29.28 -12.40
C LEU A 286 -7.17 28.36 -12.79
N GLY A 287 -7.89 27.81 -11.80
CA GLY A 287 -9.16 27.10 -12.02
C GLY A 287 -10.35 28.03 -12.28
N PHE A 288 -10.17 29.35 -12.18
CA PHE A 288 -11.20 30.36 -12.40
C PHE A 288 -10.78 31.35 -13.50
N ALA A 289 -11.75 32.10 -14.03
CA ALA A 289 -11.43 33.35 -14.71
C ALA A 289 -10.65 34.26 -13.75
N LEU A 290 -9.58 34.88 -14.24
CA LEU A 290 -8.55 35.49 -13.40
C LEU A 290 -9.11 36.55 -12.43
N GLU A 291 -9.87 37.52 -12.93
CA GLU A 291 -10.41 38.61 -12.10
C GLU A 291 -11.43 38.12 -11.05
N PRO A 292 -12.46 37.31 -11.40
CA PRO A 292 -13.33 36.69 -10.40
C PRO A 292 -12.60 35.83 -9.36
N GLY A 293 -11.56 35.09 -9.80
CA GLY A 293 -10.74 34.27 -8.92
C GLY A 293 -9.97 35.11 -7.90
N VAL A 294 -9.39 36.22 -8.32
CA VAL A 294 -8.67 37.14 -7.44
C VAL A 294 -9.61 37.79 -6.42
N LEU A 295 -10.78 38.28 -6.85
CA LEU A 295 -11.78 38.86 -5.94
C LEU A 295 -12.25 37.85 -4.89
N ARG A 296 -12.54 36.61 -5.30
CA ARG A 296 -12.91 35.52 -4.39
C ARG A 296 -11.79 35.24 -3.38
N PHE A 297 -10.54 35.23 -3.83
CA PHE A 297 -9.38 35.01 -2.98
C PHE A 297 -9.27 36.07 -1.89
N VAL A 298 -9.32 37.36 -2.28
CA VAL A 298 -9.22 38.49 -1.35
C VAL A 298 -10.32 38.44 -0.30
N GLU A 299 -11.56 38.16 -0.72
CA GLU A 299 -12.70 38.13 0.20
C GLU A 299 -12.61 36.97 1.20
N ILE A 300 -12.21 35.77 0.76
CA ILE A 300 -11.97 34.65 1.69
C ILE A 300 -10.83 35.00 2.65
N HIS A 301 -9.74 35.57 2.16
CA HIS A 301 -8.58 35.94 2.99
C HIS A 301 -8.96 36.93 4.08
N ARG A 302 -9.63 38.03 3.71
CA ARG A 302 -10.06 39.07 4.65
C ARG A 302 -10.97 38.51 5.76
N ARG A 303 -11.89 37.62 5.40
CA ARG A 303 -12.79 36.98 6.36
C ARG A 303 -12.07 36.01 7.29
N LEU A 304 -11.06 35.28 6.80
CA LEU A 304 -10.22 34.45 7.64
C LEU A 304 -9.38 35.29 8.62
N GLU A 305 -8.83 36.43 8.18
CA GLU A 305 -8.13 37.38 9.06
C GLU A 305 -9.05 37.89 10.18
N GLN A 306 -10.30 38.22 9.85
CA GLN A 306 -11.31 38.63 10.83
C GLN A 306 -11.63 37.52 11.84
N ALA A 307 -11.73 36.27 11.39
CA ALA A 307 -12.09 35.14 12.24
C ALA A 307 -10.93 34.64 13.13
N PHE A 308 -9.67 34.74 12.68
CA PHE A 308 -8.53 34.07 13.33
C PHE A 308 -7.35 34.99 13.71
N GLY A 309 -7.47 36.29 13.49
CA GLY A 309 -6.44 37.30 13.78
C GLY A 309 -5.37 37.42 12.68
N ARG A 310 -4.46 38.40 12.80
CA ARG A 310 -3.42 38.68 11.77
C ARG A 310 -2.31 37.63 11.76
N GLY A 311 -2.04 37.06 10.58
CA GLY A 311 -1.00 36.04 10.35
C GLY A 311 -0.87 35.72 8.85
N GLN A 312 -0.37 36.70 8.07
CA GLN A 312 -0.52 36.77 6.61
C GLN A 312 -0.12 35.49 5.87
N GLU A 313 1.02 34.87 6.21
CA GLU A 313 1.53 33.72 5.45
C GLU A 313 0.70 32.43 5.66
N ILE A 314 0.29 32.14 6.91
CA ILE A 314 -0.51 30.94 7.24
C ILE A 314 -1.91 31.07 6.64
N LEU A 315 -2.52 32.24 6.78
CA LEU A 315 -3.85 32.50 6.23
C LEU A 315 -3.87 32.49 4.72
N PHE A 316 -2.80 32.97 4.07
CA PHE A 316 -2.67 32.92 2.61
C PHE A 316 -2.71 31.47 2.08
N LYS A 317 -1.98 30.56 2.73
CA LYS A 317 -2.00 29.12 2.42
C LYS A 317 -3.39 28.50 2.65
N PHE A 318 -4.12 28.93 3.66
CA PHE A 318 -5.48 28.46 3.94
C PHE A 318 -6.49 28.96 2.92
N THR A 319 -6.46 30.25 2.59
CA THR A 319 -7.30 30.84 1.54
C THR A 319 -7.14 30.07 0.23
N SER A 320 -5.89 29.77 -0.13
CA SER A 320 -5.55 29.02 -1.35
C SER A 320 -6.19 27.63 -1.42
N ARG A 321 -6.35 26.94 -0.28
CA ARG A 321 -7.00 25.62 -0.19
C ARG A 321 -8.52 25.70 -0.30
N LEU A 322 -9.12 26.81 0.12
CA LEU A 322 -10.56 27.03 0.13
C LEU A 322 -11.12 27.56 -1.19
N MET A 323 -10.26 28.13 -2.03
CA MET A 323 -10.63 28.68 -3.33
C MET A 323 -11.52 27.76 -4.20
N PRO A 324 -11.23 26.45 -4.34
CA PRO A 324 -12.06 25.53 -5.13
C PRO A 324 -13.37 25.12 -4.44
N ALA A 325 -13.58 25.46 -3.17
CA ALA A 325 -14.75 25.02 -2.43
C ALA A 325 -16.01 25.72 -2.94
N THR A 326 -17.12 25.00 -3.02
CA THR A 326 -18.41 25.56 -3.48
C THR A 326 -19.05 26.43 -2.40
N GLY A 327 -19.80 27.46 -2.82
CA GLY A 327 -20.51 28.39 -1.93
C GLY A 327 -19.97 29.82 -1.97
N THR A 328 -20.61 30.73 -1.24
CA THR A 328 -20.11 32.11 -1.09
C THR A 328 -18.89 32.13 -0.16
N PRO A 329 -18.01 33.15 -0.24
CA PRO A 329 -16.91 33.30 0.71
C PRO A 329 -17.33 33.27 2.18
N ALA A 330 -18.52 33.80 2.49
CA ALA A 330 -19.07 33.77 3.84
C ALA A 330 -19.39 32.34 4.30
N ASP A 331 -20.09 31.56 3.47
CA ASP A 331 -20.43 30.17 3.77
C ASP A 331 -19.16 29.33 3.98
N ILE A 332 -18.18 29.51 3.10
CA ILE A 332 -16.90 28.80 3.17
C ILE A 332 -16.20 29.07 4.50
N VAL A 333 -16.12 30.33 4.92
CA VAL A 333 -15.47 30.72 6.18
C VAL A 333 -16.29 30.25 7.38
N GLY A 334 -17.62 30.31 7.31
CA GLY A 334 -18.52 29.76 8.32
C GLY A 334 -18.29 28.26 8.57
N ARG A 335 -18.05 27.49 7.50
CA ARG A 335 -17.63 26.08 7.60
C ARG A 335 -16.29 25.91 8.32
N VAL A 336 -15.30 26.77 8.03
CA VAL A 336 -13.98 26.73 8.69
C VAL A 336 -14.10 27.01 10.18
N VAL A 337 -14.86 28.04 10.56
CA VAL A 337 -15.09 28.39 11.98
C VAL A 337 -15.81 27.27 12.72
N THR A 338 -16.83 26.67 12.09
CA THR A 338 -17.55 25.52 12.64
C THR A 338 -16.62 24.33 12.83
N ALA A 339 -15.79 24.01 11.83
CA ALA A 339 -14.84 22.89 11.91
C ALA A 339 -13.79 23.12 13.00
N ALA A 340 -13.24 24.33 13.10
CA ALA A 340 -12.27 24.69 14.13
C ALA A 340 -12.87 24.55 15.53
N SER A 341 -14.11 25.01 15.72
CA SER A 341 -14.83 24.86 16.98
C SER A 341 -15.03 23.39 17.33
N SER A 342 -15.57 22.59 16.41
CA SER A 342 -15.81 21.16 16.62
C SER A 342 -14.53 20.38 16.94
N LEU A 343 -13.40 20.70 16.28
CA LEU A 343 -12.11 20.07 16.55
C LEU A 343 -11.57 20.37 17.94
N VAL A 344 -11.83 21.57 18.48
CA VAL A 344 -11.46 21.98 19.85
C VAL A 344 -12.36 21.29 20.88
N TYR A 345 -13.68 21.28 20.66
CA TYR A 345 -14.64 20.65 21.59
C TYR A 345 -14.50 19.13 21.67
N GLN A 346 -14.10 18.47 20.59
CA GLN A 346 -13.93 17.01 20.52
C GLN A 346 -12.50 16.55 20.84
N SER A 347 -11.61 17.45 21.28
CA SER A 347 -10.27 17.07 21.73
C SER A 347 -10.37 16.43 23.13
N PRO A 348 -9.81 15.23 23.36
CA PRO A 348 -9.77 14.64 24.69
C PRO A 348 -9.09 15.60 25.67
N ALA A 349 -9.68 15.78 26.85
CA ALA A 349 -9.12 16.62 27.91
C ALA A 349 -7.75 16.07 28.34
N GLY A 350 -6.68 16.59 27.74
CA GLY A 350 -5.30 16.15 28.01
C GLY A 350 -4.34 16.40 26.84
N GLU A 351 -4.81 16.31 25.60
CA GLU A 351 -4.00 16.59 24.42
C GLU A 351 -4.31 18.01 23.92
N ARG A 352 -3.49 18.98 24.34
CA ARG A 352 -3.50 20.32 23.75
C ARG A 352 -3.06 20.20 22.29
N ALA A 353 -4.01 20.02 21.38
CA ALA A 353 -3.80 20.23 19.96
C ALA A 353 -3.10 21.57 19.78
N HIS A 354 -1.92 21.59 19.16
CA HIS A 354 -1.24 22.84 18.88
C HIS A 354 -2.18 23.69 18.02
N ALA A 355 -2.46 24.93 18.43
CA ALA A 355 -3.46 25.80 17.79
C ALA A 355 -3.23 26.04 16.28
N ARG A 356 -2.00 25.76 15.79
CA ARG A 356 -1.61 25.82 14.37
C ARG A 356 -2.17 24.65 13.55
N ASP A 357 -2.31 23.48 14.17
CA ASP A 357 -2.72 22.25 13.50
C ASP A 357 -4.25 22.18 13.37
N VAL A 358 -4.97 22.63 14.41
CA VAL A 358 -6.44 22.77 14.40
C VAL A 358 -6.92 23.63 13.24
N ARG A 359 -6.28 24.78 12.97
CA ARG A 359 -6.68 25.66 11.87
C ARG A 359 -6.43 25.01 10.50
N SER A 360 -5.30 24.31 10.36
CA SER A 360 -4.96 23.61 9.11
C SER A 360 -5.93 22.48 8.81
N ALA A 361 -6.30 21.68 9.83
CA ALA A 361 -7.28 20.61 9.73
C ALA A 361 -8.68 21.16 9.47
N ALA A 362 -9.11 22.20 10.19
CA ALA A 362 -10.40 22.85 9.99
C ALA A 362 -10.59 23.35 8.55
N VAL A 363 -9.57 24.00 8.00
CA VAL A 363 -9.56 24.48 6.60
C VAL A 363 -9.65 23.31 5.62
N ALA A 364 -8.90 22.23 5.86
CA ALA A 364 -8.94 21.04 5.01
C ALA A 364 -10.34 20.39 5.03
N LEU A 365 -10.92 20.14 6.20
CA LEU A 365 -12.25 19.53 6.34
C LEU A 365 -13.36 20.42 5.76
N ALA A 366 -13.30 21.73 6.00
CA ALA A 366 -14.26 22.69 5.46
C ALA A 366 -14.21 22.80 3.93
N SER A 367 -13.03 22.57 3.32
CA SER A 367 -12.91 22.52 1.85
C SER A 367 -13.47 21.25 1.23
N MET A 368 -13.69 20.20 2.03
CA MET A 368 -14.20 18.91 1.56
C MET A 368 -15.73 18.88 1.52
N VAL A 369 -16.45 19.59 2.38
CA VAL A 369 -17.91 19.52 2.42
C VAL A 369 -18.58 20.70 1.72
N LYS A 370 -19.82 20.50 1.25
CA LYS A 370 -20.59 21.52 0.52
C LYS A 370 -21.42 22.41 1.43
N THR A 371 -21.79 21.94 2.62
CA THR A 371 -22.67 22.64 3.57
C THR A 371 -22.05 22.69 4.96
N GLN A 372 -22.54 23.59 5.81
CA GLN A 372 -22.10 23.71 7.20
C GLN A 372 -22.57 22.53 8.06
N ASP A 373 -23.77 22.00 7.80
CA ASP A 373 -24.33 20.84 8.51
C ASP A 373 -23.53 19.54 8.31
N ALA A 374 -22.76 19.46 7.21
CA ALA A 374 -21.88 18.33 6.95
C ALA A 374 -20.55 18.39 7.72
N ILE A 375 -20.29 19.48 8.46
CA ILE A 375 -19.04 19.66 9.22
C ILE A 375 -18.96 18.74 10.45
N PRO A 376 -19.95 18.69 11.36
CA PRO A 376 -19.89 17.77 12.50
C PRO A 376 -19.61 16.30 12.13
N PRO A 377 -20.31 15.69 11.13
CA PRO A 377 -20.05 14.29 10.78
C PRO A 377 -18.68 14.07 10.13
N ILE A 378 -18.16 15.01 9.32
CA ILE A 378 -16.81 14.85 8.73
C ILE A 378 -15.70 15.02 9.78
N VAL A 379 -15.89 15.87 10.79
CA VAL A 379 -14.96 16.02 11.91
C VAL A 379 -14.96 14.74 12.77
N ALA A 380 -16.13 14.19 13.08
CA ALA A 380 -16.22 12.91 13.79
C ALA A 380 -15.53 11.78 13.02
N ARG A 381 -15.76 11.69 11.70
CA ARG A 381 -15.08 10.72 10.84
C ARG A 381 -13.56 10.90 10.83
N PHE A 382 -13.08 12.14 10.76
CA PHE A 382 -11.65 12.47 10.83
C PHE A 382 -11.03 11.93 12.12
N ARG A 383 -11.63 12.21 13.29
CA ARG A 383 -11.14 11.69 14.58
C ARG A 383 -11.15 10.16 14.67
N GLN A 384 -12.19 9.51 14.14
CA GLN A 384 -12.24 8.05 14.08
C GLN A 384 -11.09 7.49 13.24
N ILE A 385 -10.79 8.10 12.09
CA ILE A 385 -9.67 7.67 11.24
C ILE A 385 -8.33 7.88 11.93
N GLU A 386 -8.13 8.98 12.66
CA GLU A 386 -6.90 9.19 13.43
C GLU A 386 -6.66 8.06 14.44
N ALA A 387 -7.69 7.75 15.25
CA ALA A 387 -7.62 6.69 16.23
C ALA A 387 -7.31 5.34 15.58
N GLU A 388 -7.93 5.06 14.41
CA GLU A 388 -7.71 3.83 13.67
C GLU A 388 -6.30 3.74 13.05
N LEU A 389 -5.76 4.82 12.50
CA LEU A 389 -4.40 4.86 11.93
C LEU A 389 -3.33 4.60 13.00
N VAL A 390 -3.52 5.16 14.19
CA VAL A 390 -2.65 4.91 15.36
C VAL A 390 -2.80 3.47 15.83
N ARG A 391 -4.04 3.00 16.01
CA ARG A 391 -4.34 1.63 16.48
C ARG A 391 -3.75 0.57 15.56
N ALA A 392 -3.76 0.81 14.25
CA ALA A 392 -3.19 -0.06 13.24
C ALA A 392 -1.65 0.06 13.11
N GLY A 393 -1.01 0.97 13.86
CA GLY A 393 0.44 1.20 13.80
C GLY A 393 0.92 1.82 12.48
N ILE A 394 0.02 2.41 11.70
CA ILE A 394 0.33 3.00 10.39
C ILE A 394 0.95 4.39 10.55
N SER A 395 0.39 5.19 11.47
CA SER A 395 0.82 6.55 11.70
C SER A 395 1.21 6.75 13.16
N VAL A 396 2.28 7.51 13.38
CA VAL A 396 2.70 7.99 14.69
C VAL A 396 1.97 9.29 15.05
N MET A 397 1.79 9.55 16.35
CA MET A 397 0.94 10.66 16.85
C MET A 397 1.25 12.04 16.24
N HIS A 398 2.51 12.34 15.95
CA HIS A 398 2.89 13.64 15.38
C HIS A 398 2.63 13.77 13.86
N ASN A 399 2.22 12.70 13.17
CA ASN A 399 1.89 12.69 11.74
C ASN A 399 0.43 12.31 11.44
N VAL A 400 -0.29 11.75 12.43
CA VAL A 400 -1.63 11.16 12.25
C VAL A 400 -2.65 12.12 11.66
N GLU A 401 -2.63 13.39 12.06
CA GLU A 401 -3.57 14.40 11.55
C GLU A 401 -3.45 14.58 10.03
N ALA A 402 -2.21 14.64 9.51
CA ALA A 402 -1.97 14.82 8.08
C ALA A 402 -2.43 13.59 7.28
N ASP A 403 -2.15 12.39 7.79
CA ASP A 403 -2.51 11.13 7.16
C ASP A 403 -4.04 10.91 7.20
N ALA A 404 -4.69 11.25 8.31
CA ALA A 404 -6.13 11.17 8.47
C ALA A 404 -6.87 12.15 7.54
N LEU A 405 -6.34 13.36 7.31
CA LEU A 405 -6.88 14.31 6.33
C LEU A 405 -6.85 13.74 4.91
N GLU A 406 -5.81 12.98 4.55
CA GLU A 406 -5.79 12.27 3.27
C GLU A 406 -6.89 11.20 3.24
N CYS A 407 -7.06 10.42 4.32
CA CYS A 407 -8.00 9.30 4.40
C CYS A 407 -9.48 9.70 4.50
N VAL A 408 -9.82 10.89 5.03
CA VAL A 408 -11.20 11.22 5.44
C VAL A 408 -12.23 11.14 4.30
N ARG A 409 -11.78 11.34 3.05
CA ARG A 409 -12.62 11.29 1.84
C ARG A 409 -12.69 9.93 1.17
N CYS A 410 -11.93 8.95 1.65
CA CYS A 410 -12.07 7.58 1.18
C CYS A 410 -13.47 7.06 1.53
N PRO A 411 -14.17 6.37 0.62
CA PRO A 411 -15.45 5.73 0.92
C PRO A 411 -15.26 4.55 1.90
N GLY A 412 -16.34 4.17 2.59
CA GLY A 412 -16.35 3.07 3.57
C GLY A 412 -16.28 3.53 5.03
N THR A 413 -16.28 2.58 5.97
CA THR A 413 -16.07 2.84 7.41
C THR A 413 -14.62 3.26 7.68
N PRO A 414 -14.31 3.95 8.80
CA PRO A 414 -12.92 4.25 9.17
C PRO A 414 -12.01 3.01 9.19
N GLN A 415 -12.53 1.88 9.67
CA GLN A 415 -11.82 0.60 9.73
C GLN A 415 -11.54 0.06 8.33
N GLU A 416 -12.53 0.08 7.44
CA GLU A 416 -12.34 -0.28 6.02
C GLU A 416 -11.27 0.60 5.37
N VAL A 417 -11.27 1.89 5.69
CA VAL A 417 -10.33 2.84 5.12
C VAL A 417 -8.90 2.51 5.54
N VAL A 418 -8.69 2.36 6.85
CA VAL A 418 -7.37 2.06 7.41
C VAL A 418 -6.89 0.68 6.99
N ALA A 419 -7.75 -0.34 6.96
CA ALA A 419 -7.40 -1.68 6.48
C ALA A 419 -6.95 -1.66 5.01
N THR A 420 -7.65 -0.88 4.17
CA THR A 420 -7.29 -0.73 2.75
C THR A 420 -5.95 -0.01 2.59
N VAL A 421 -5.76 1.10 3.29
CA VAL A 421 -4.52 1.87 3.25
C VAL A 421 -3.35 1.02 3.76
N SER A 422 -3.52 0.29 4.86
CA SER A 422 -2.55 -0.66 5.40
C SER A 422 -2.17 -1.73 4.36
N ALA A 423 -3.15 -2.35 3.71
CA ALA A 423 -2.90 -3.36 2.71
C ALA A 423 -2.08 -2.82 1.53
N ILE A 424 -2.38 -1.60 1.07
CA ILE A 424 -1.64 -0.95 -0.03
C ILE A 424 -0.24 -0.55 0.44
N LEU A 425 -0.09 -0.05 1.67
CA LEU A 425 1.20 0.28 2.27
C LEU A 425 2.14 -0.90 2.32
N THR A 426 1.68 -2.05 2.82
CA THR A 426 2.46 -3.30 2.86
C THR A 426 2.96 -3.68 1.47
N GLN A 427 2.13 -3.47 0.45
CA GLN A 427 2.48 -3.76 -0.94
C GLN A 427 3.45 -2.73 -1.55
N LEU A 428 3.32 -1.45 -1.21
CA LEU A 428 4.26 -0.39 -1.64
C LEU A 428 5.62 -0.54 -0.97
N ALA A 429 5.64 -0.98 0.29
CA ALA A 429 6.84 -1.12 1.08
C ALA A 429 7.60 -2.42 0.78
N ALA A 430 6.94 -3.51 0.32
CA ALA A 430 7.55 -4.73 -0.22
C ALA A 430 8.98 -5.08 0.27
N GLY A 431 9.17 -5.23 1.59
CA GLY A 431 10.45 -5.61 2.20
C GLY A 431 11.31 -4.48 2.79
N ARG A 432 10.87 -3.22 2.70
CA ARG A 432 11.42 -2.09 3.48
C ARG A 432 10.43 -1.58 4.52
N GLN A 433 10.92 -0.80 5.47
CA GLN A 433 10.07 -0.05 6.39
C GLN A 433 9.23 0.97 5.61
N SER A 434 7.94 1.08 5.94
CA SER A 434 7.06 2.08 5.35
C SER A 434 7.49 3.48 5.74
N GLU A 435 7.61 4.36 4.76
CA GLU A 435 7.89 5.79 4.95
C GLU A 435 6.58 6.57 4.94
N ARG A 436 6.59 7.79 5.48
CA ARG A 436 5.42 8.69 5.45
C ARG A 436 4.85 8.87 4.05
N ALA A 437 5.72 8.97 3.04
CA ALA A 437 5.34 9.10 1.63
C ALA A 437 4.36 7.99 1.19
N ASP A 438 4.54 6.78 1.72
CA ASP A 438 3.76 5.62 1.32
C ASP A 438 2.29 5.78 1.72
N VAL A 439 1.97 6.51 2.80
CA VAL A 439 0.57 6.71 3.25
C VAL A 439 -0.19 7.58 2.25
N ALA A 440 0.39 8.71 1.84
CA ALA A 440 -0.22 9.58 0.84
C ALA A 440 -0.37 8.90 -0.52
N ILE A 441 0.61 8.07 -0.92
CA ILE A 441 0.55 7.24 -2.13
C ILE A 441 -0.56 6.19 -2.00
N ALA A 442 -0.61 5.48 -0.87
CA ALA A 442 -1.60 4.44 -0.59
C ALA A 442 -3.02 5.01 -0.62
N VAL A 443 -3.24 6.18 -0.01
CA VAL A 443 -4.54 6.86 -0.03
C VAL A 443 -4.93 7.33 -1.44
N ALA A 444 -3.98 7.92 -2.19
CA ALA A 444 -4.24 8.34 -3.57
C ALA A 444 -4.62 7.14 -4.46
N PHE A 445 -3.94 6.01 -4.26
CA PHE A 445 -4.27 4.75 -4.93
C PHE A 445 -5.64 4.24 -4.50
N ALA A 446 -5.92 4.25 -3.20
CA ALA A 446 -7.16 3.76 -2.64
C ALA A 446 -8.37 4.50 -3.25
N LYS A 447 -8.33 5.83 -3.26
CA LYS A 447 -9.37 6.71 -3.85
C LYS A 447 -9.60 6.48 -5.34
N ARG A 448 -8.54 6.14 -6.10
CA ARG A 448 -8.60 6.06 -7.56
C ARG A 448 -8.96 4.66 -8.06
N PHE A 449 -8.55 3.61 -7.33
CA PHE A 449 -8.52 2.26 -7.87
C PHE A 449 -8.96 1.15 -6.91
N ALA A 450 -8.86 1.33 -5.59
CA ALA A 450 -9.11 0.24 -4.64
C ALA A 450 -10.52 0.26 -4.03
N TYR A 451 -11.22 1.40 -4.06
CA TYR A 451 -12.62 1.51 -3.65
C TYR A 451 -13.56 1.67 -4.84
#